data_AF-A0A3N2FXV6-F1
#
_entry.id   AF-A0A3N2FXV6-F1
#
_cell.length_a   1.000
_cell.length_b   1.000
_cell.length_c   1.000
_cell.angle_alpha   90.00
_cell.angle_beta   90.00
_cell.angle_gamma   90.00
#
_symmetry.space_group_name_H-M   'P 1'
#
loop_
_entity.id
_entity.type
_entity.pdbx_description
1 polymer ?
#
loop_
_entity_poly.entity_id
_entity_poly.type
_entity_poly.pdbx_seq_one_letter_code
_entity_poly.pdbx_strand_id
1 'polypeptide(L)' 'MTEAAKSGTARELLSATRDRIAVAVEDPNTPARDLAALTKRLMETVRDIEAIDAREQEAGAHVDVGDGEFDAAAI' A
#
# COMPACT_ATOMS: atom_id res chain seq x y z
N MET A 1 1.41 7.66 -15.11
CA MET A 1 2.57 7.06 -14.42
C MET A 1 3.73 8.04 -14.27
N THR A 2 4.04 8.88 -15.27
CA THR A 2 5.18 9.80 -15.22
C THR A 2 5.16 10.78 -14.06
N GLU A 3 4.00 11.31 -13.65
CA GLU A 3 3.95 12.29 -12.55
C GLU A 3 4.12 11.62 -11.17
N ALA A 4 3.43 10.52 -10.90
CA ALA A 4 3.65 9.73 -9.68
C ALA A 4 5.08 9.16 -9.58
N ALA A 5 5.73 8.85 -10.70
CA ALA A 5 7.12 8.41 -10.74
C ALA A 5 8.14 9.56 -10.54
N LYS A 6 7.75 10.82 -10.78
CA LYS A 6 8.64 11.99 -10.68
C LYS A 6 8.57 12.67 -9.32
N SER A 7 7.41 12.68 -8.67
CA SER A 7 7.19 13.43 -7.42
C SER A 7 6.26 12.74 -6.42
N GLY A 8 5.74 11.55 -6.74
CA GLY A 8 4.79 10.85 -5.89
C GLY A 8 5.45 9.92 -4.88
N THR A 9 4.69 9.53 -3.86
CA THR A 9 5.10 8.48 -2.93
C THR A 9 5.12 7.11 -3.62
N ALA A 10 5.84 6.15 -3.03
CA ALA A 10 5.80 4.75 -3.50
C ALA A 10 4.34 4.23 -3.58
N ARG A 11 3.49 4.63 -2.64
CA ARG A 11 2.07 4.28 -2.60
C ARG A 11 1.29 4.85 -3.79
N GLU A 12 1.54 6.11 -4.16
CA GLU A 12 0.88 6.76 -5.31
C GLU A 12 1.32 6.12 -6.63
N LEU A 13 2.61 5.80 -6.76
CA LEU A 13 3.14 5.08 -7.92
C LEU A 13 2.51 3.69 -8.07
N LEU A 14 2.41 2.94 -6.97
CA LEU A 14 1.77 1.61 -6.95
C LEU A 14 0.27 1.73 -7.25
N SER A 15 -0.42 2.76 -6.75
CA SER A 15 -1.83 3.02 -7.11
C SER A 15 -2.02 3.22 -8.61
N ALA A 16 -1.22 4.11 -9.20
CA ALA A 16 -1.30 4.39 -10.62
C ALA A 16 -0.95 3.16 -11.48
N THR A 17 -0.05 2.30 -10.97
CA THR A 17 0.29 1.02 -11.61
C THR A 17 -0.87 0.03 -11.54
N ARG A 18 -1.49 -0.11 -10.36
CA ARG A 18 -2.67 -0.96 -10.14
C ARG A 18 -3.80 -0.58 -11.10
N ASP A 19 -4.11 0.71 -11.21
CA ASP A 19 -5.20 1.19 -12.06
C ASP A 19 -4.94 0.88 -13.54
N ARG A 20 -3.69 1.04 -14.00
CA ARG A 20 -3.30 0.65 -15.36
C ARG A 20 -3.43 -0.85 -15.61
N ILE A 21 -3.05 -1.69 -14.64
CA ILE A 21 -3.15 -3.15 -14.77
C ILE A 21 -4.62 -3.58 -14.78
N ALA A 22 -5.46 -3.00 -13.93
CA ALA A 22 -6.89 -3.30 -13.89
C ALA A 22 -7.56 -3.08 -15.26
N VAL A 23 -7.28 -1.94 -15.90
CA VAL A 23 -7.76 -1.66 -17.26
C VAL A 23 -7.31 -2.73 -18.27
N ALA A 24 -6.06 -3.17 -18.20
CA ALA A 24 -5.55 -4.21 -19.09
C ALA A 24 -6.17 -5.59 -18.81
N VAL A 25 -6.48 -5.92 -17.55
CA VAL A 25 -7.14 -7.18 -17.19
C VAL A 25 -8.60 -7.21 -17.68
N GLU A 26 -9.28 -6.07 -17.66
CA GLU A 26 -10.67 -5.92 -18.11
C GLU A 26 -10.81 -5.80 -19.63
N ASP A 27 -9.73 -5.52 -20.37
CA ASP A 27 -9.76 -5.42 -21.83
C ASP A 27 -9.95 -6.80 -22.48
N PRO A 28 -11.06 -7.03 -23.22
CA PRO A 28 -11.30 -8.30 -23.90
C PRO A 28 -10.27 -8.63 -24.99
N ASN A 29 -9.46 -7.66 -25.42
CA ASN A 29 -8.38 -7.85 -26.39
C ASN A 29 -7.07 -8.31 -25.75
N THR A 30 -6.98 -8.35 -24.41
CA THR A 30 -5.78 -8.80 -23.71
C THR A 30 -5.56 -10.30 -23.93
N PRO A 31 -4.39 -10.72 -24.45
CA PRO A 31 -4.10 -12.12 -24.67
C PRO A 31 -4.19 -12.93 -23.37
N ALA A 32 -4.76 -14.13 -23.41
CA ALA A 32 -4.93 -14.98 -22.22
C ALA A 32 -3.61 -15.28 -21.48
N ARG A 33 -2.49 -15.34 -22.21
CA ARG A 33 -1.14 -15.47 -21.62
C ARG A 33 -0.77 -14.26 -20.76
N ASP A 34 -1.07 -13.07 -21.26
CA ASP A 34 -0.77 -11.81 -20.57
C ASP A 34 -1.75 -11.58 -19.43
N LEU A 35 -3.02 -12.00 -19.60
CA LEU A 35 -4.06 -11.90 -18.57
C LEU A 35 -3.65 -12.60 -17.26
N ALA A 36 -3.09 -13.80 -17.33
CA ALA A 36 -2.62 -14.52 -16.15
C ALA A 36 -1.48 -13.76 -15.44
N ALA A 37 -0.53 -13.23 -16.20
CA ALA A 37 0.59 -12.46 -15.67
C ALA A 37 0.13 -11.12 -15.05
N LEU A 38 -0.78 -10.42 -15.73
CA LEU A 38 -1.37 -9.16 -15.28
C LEU A 38 -2.22 -9.36 -14.02
N THR A 39 -3.03 -10.41 -13.95
CA THR A 39 -3.84 -10.73 -12.76
C THR A 39 -2.94 -11.00 -11.55
N LYS A 40 -1.86 -11.76 -11.72
CA LYS A 40 -0.87 -11.97 -10.65
C LYS A 40 -0.22 -10.67 -10.21
N ARG A 41 0.21 -9.84 -11.17
CA ARG A 41 0.83 -8.54 -10.88
C ARG A 41 -0.12 -7.59 -10.17
N LEU A 42 -1.41 -7.63 -10.51
CA LEU A 42 -2.45 -6.87 -9.83
C LEU A 42 -2.55 -7.26 -8.36
N MET A 43 -2.64 -8.56 -8.06
CA MET A 43 -2.69 -9.06 -6.68
C MET A 43 -1.42 -8.76 -5.88
N GLU A 44 -0.25 -8.79 -6.50
CA GLU A 44 1.00 -8.35 -5.88
C GLU A 44 0.96 -6.86 -5.52
N THR A 45 0.58 -6.02 -6.49
CA THR A 45 0.52 -4.56 -6.29
C THR A 45 -0.48 -4.17 -5.20
N VAL A 46 -1.62 -4.87 -5.12
CA VAL A 46 -2.60 -4.66 -4.04
C VAL A 46 -2.01 -4.99 -2.68
N ARG A 47 -1.35 -6.15 -2.53
CA ARG A 47 -0.70 -6.54 -1.27
C ARG A 47 0.41 -5.57 -0.84
N ASP A 48 1.19 -5.05 -1.79
CA ASP A 48 2.24 -4.07 -1.50
C ASP A 48 1.64 -2.75 -0.99
N ILE A 49 0.52 -2.30 -1.55
CA ILE A 49 -0.22 -1.12 -1.07
C ILE A 49 -0.74 -1.37 0.35
N GLU A 50 -1.39 -2.50 0.60
CA GLU A 50 -1.89 -2.86 1.94
C GLU A 50 -0.77 -2.88 2.98
N ALA A 51 0.41 -3.38 2.61
CA ALA A 51 1.58 -3.38 3.50
C ALA A 51 2.13 -1.98 3.78
N ILE A 52 2.05 -1.04 2.82
CA ILE A 52 2.40 0.36 3.05
C ILE A 52 1.37 0.99 4.00
N ASP A 53 0.09 0.83 3.70
CA ASP A 53 -1.00 1.43 4.47
C ASP A 53 -1.00 0.91 5.92
N ALA A 54 -0.69 -0.37 6.15
CA ALA A 54 -0.54 -0.96 7.49
C ALA A 54 0.65 -0.35 8.26
N ARG A 55 1.82 -0.20 7.62
CA ARG A 55 2.99 0.44 8.26
C ARG A 55 2.73 1.91 8.61
N GLU A 56 2.03 2.63 7.75
CA GLU A 56 1.65 4.03 8.02
C GLU A 56 0.68 4.13 9.20
N GLN A 57 -0.27 3.20 9.30
CA GLN A 57 -1.18 3.11 10.45
C GLN A 57 -0.43 2.77 11.76
N GLU A 58 0.48 1.80 11.74
CA GLU A 58 1.30 1.43 12.90
C GLU A 58 2.19 2.60 13.35
N ALA A 59 2.81 3.32 12.41
CA ALA A 59 3.62 4.49 12.71
C ALA A 59 2.79 5.65 13.31
N GLY A 60 1.55 5.84 12.85
CA GLY A 60 0.62 6.83 13.39
C GLY A 60 -0.02 6.43 14.72
N ALA A 61 -0.08 5.13 15.03
CA ALA A 61 -0.71 4.57 16.22
C ALA A 61 0.24 4.45 17.42
N HIS A 62 1.51 4.85 17.30
CA HIS A 62 2.42 4.91 18.45
C HIS A 62 2.00 6.05 19.39
N VAL A 63 1.09 5.73 20.31
CA VAL A 63 0.79 6.58 21.46
C VAL A 63 1.93 6.40 22.45
N ASP A 64 2.61 7.50 22.75
CA ASP A 64 3.61 7.56 23.83
C ASP A 64 2.85 7.38 25.15
N VAL A 65 2.81 6.15 25.66
CA VAL A 65 2.28 5.87 26.99
C VAL A 65 3.34 6.37 27.95
N GLY A 66 3.24 7.65 28.32
CA GLY A 66 4.09 8.22 29.35
C GLY A 66 3.89 7.43 30.63
N ASP A 67 4.99 6.89 31.18
CA ASP A 67 5.00 6.31 32.52
C ASP A 67 4.41 7.36 33.47
N GLY A 68 3.24 7.06 34.02
CA GLY A 68 2.60 7.92 35.01
C GLY A 68 3.55 8.19 36.18
N GLU A 69 3.46 9.38 36.76
CA GLU A 69 4.30 9.78 37.88
C GLU A 69 4.21 8.73 39.00
N PHE A 70 5.35 8.18 39.41
CA PHE A 70 5.42 7.15 40.44
C PHE A 70 4.85 7.70 41.77
N ASP A 71 3.69 7.19 42.19
CA ASP A 71 3.08 7.57 43.47
C ASP A 71 3.73 6.79 44.61
N ALA A 72 4.71 7.43 45.25
CA ALA A 72 5.42 6.90 46.41
C ALA A 72 4.53 6.77 47.67
N ALA A 73 3.31 7.30 47.69
CA ALA A 73 2.38 7.14 48.81
C ALA A 73 1.69 5.76 48.85
N ALA A 74 1.89 4.93 47.82
CA ALA A 74 1.33 3.59 47.71
C ALA A 74 2.21 2.47 48.30
N ILE A 75 3.29 2.81 49.02
CA ILE A 75 4.20 1.87 49.71
C ILE A 75 4.04 1.98 51.23
#